data_AF-A0A2G2GDC4-F1
#
_entry.id   AF-A0A2G2GDC4-F1
#
_cell.length_a   1.000
_cell.length_b   1.000
_cell.length_c   1.000
_cell.angle_alpha   90.00
_cell.angle_beta   90.00
_cell.angle_gamma   90.00
#
_symmetry.space_group_name_H-M   'P 1'
#
loop_
_entity.id
_entity.type
_entity.pdbx_description
1 polymer ?
#
loop_
_entity_poly.entity_id
_entity_poly.type
_entity_poly.pdbx_seq_one_letter_code
_entity_poly.pdbx_strand_id
1 'polypeptide(L)'
;MKIDVQFFKINLTAGYCGSEKDHDKFCEKFVAFGIETKPYDKESHWGSPFVEGSDIVVDKERLVELVVAGVEFKVEGDLKSSVTIGKDLEDMCNKVGDRLAGTAPVEPGNYNVKCEVHQPGQALSMYNNVLLLEDACTDRLNDHLEQGWRMVAACPQPEQRRPDYIMGRYVAPS
;
A
#
# COMPACT_ATOMS: atom_id res chain seq x y z
N MET A 1 -29.38 -1.79 -12.66
CA MET A 1 -29.74 -1.29 -11.32
C MET A 1 -28.76 -0.18 -10.96
N LYS A 2 -29.27 1.00 -10.63
CA LYS A 2 -28.47 2.18 -10.26
C LYS A 2 -28.62 2.38 -8.76
N ILE A 3 -27.50 2.46 -8.05
CA ILE A 3 -27.48 2.70 -6.60
C ILE A 3 -26.81 4.06 -6.42
N ASP A 4 -27.57 5.03 -5.93
CA ASP A 4 -27.05 6.35 -5.59
C ASP A 4 -26.55 6.31 -4.14
N VAL A 5 -25.25 6.56 -3.94
CA VAL A 5 -24.61 6.59 -2.62
C VAL A 5 -24.11 8.02 -2.37
N GLN A 6 -24.35 8.52 -1.16
CA GLN A 6 -23.98 9.87 -0.77
C GLN A 6 -22.96 9.82 0.36
N PHE A 7 -21.79 10.41 0.10
CA PHE A 7 -20.71 10.54 1.06
C PHE A 7 -20.45 12.02 1.36
N PHE A 8 -19.97 12.32 2.55
CA PHE A 8 -19.65 13.66 3.01
C PHE A 8 -18.17 13.72 3.37
N LYS A 9 -17.48 14.71 2.82
CA LYS A 9 -16.12 15.04 3.24
C LYS A 9 -16.21 15.99 4.42
N ILE A 10 -15.72 15.54 5.57
CA ILE A 10 -15.71 16.32 6.81
C ILE A 10 -14.27 16.58 7.25
N ASN A 11 -14.06 17.78 7.78
CA ASN A 11 -12.82 18.18 8.43
C ASN A 11 -13.07 18.22 9.93
N LEU A 12 -12.32 17.44 10.71
CA LEU A 12 -12.46 17.41 12.16
C LEU A 12 -11.80 18.67 12.75
N THR A 13 -12.55 19.42 13.54
CA THR A 13 -11.98 20.53 14.30
C THR A 13 -11.28 19.98 15.54
N ALA A 14 -9.98 20.24 15.65
CA ALA A 14 -9.17 19.87 16.80
C ALA A 14 -9.66 20.60 18.06
N GLY A 15 -10.27 19.86 18.99
CA GLY A 15 -10.52 20.34 20.35
C GLY A 15 -9.23 20.26 21.18
N TYR A 16 -8.92 21.31 21.93
CA TYR A 16 -7.74 21.34 22.81
C TYR A 16 -8.04 20.62 24.13
N CYS A 17 -7.23 19.62 24.47
CA CYS A 17 -7.32 18.90 25.74
C CYS A 17 -6.16 19.32 26.67
N GLY A 18 -6.50 19.82 27.87
CA GLY A 18 -5.52 20.29 28.86
C GLY A 18 -5.01 19.21 29.83
N SER A 19 -5.50 17.97 29.73
CA SER A 19 -5.04 16.85 30.57
C SER A 19 -5.01 15.53 29.79
N GLU A 20 -4.12 14.61 30.18
CA GLU A 20 -4.00 13.26 29.59
C GLU A 20 -5.33 12.48 29.70
N LYS A 21 -6.04 12.60 30.82
CA LYS A 21 -7.33 11.94 31.04
C LYS A 21 -8.44 12.46 30.13
N ASP A 22 -8.48 13.78 29.93
CA ASP A 22 -9.48 14.39 29.05
C ASP A 22 -9.16 14.07 27.58
N HIS A 23 -7.88 14.00 27.24
CA HIS A 23 -7.41 13.59 25.93
C HIS A 23 -7.80 12.14 25.61
N ASP A 24 -7.53 11.19 26.51
CA ASP A 24 -7.85 9.77 26.29
C ASP A 24 -9.35 9.55 26.14
N LYS A 25 -10.16 10.18 27.00
CA LYS A 25 -11.63 10.14 26.93
C LYS A 25 -12.18 10.75 25.64
N PHE A 26 -11.50 11.77 25.13
CA PHE A 26 -11.86 12.38 23.86
C PHE A 26 -11.50 11.42 22.71
N CYS A 27 -10.28 10.87 22.69
CA CYS A 27 -9.80 9.90 21.70
C CYS A 27 -10.65 8.63 21.64
N GLU A 28 -11.12 8.09 22.77
CA GLU A 28 -11.98 6.90 22.82
C GLU A 28 -13.20 7.01 21.92
N LYS A 29 -13.81 8.20 21.83
CA LYS A 29 -14.94 8.44 20.93
C LYS A 29 -14.51 8.18 19.48
N PHE A 30 -13.39 8.75 19.04
CA PHE A 30 -12.93 8.68 17.66
C PHE A 30 -12.34 7.32 17.29
N VAL A 31 -11.70 6.63 18.24
CA VAL A 31 -11.25 5.24 18.05
C VAL A 31 -12.45 4.32 17.85
N ALA A 32 -13.56 4.52 18.57
CA ALA A 32 -14.81 3.80 18.30
C ALA A 32 -15.37 4.09 16.89
N PHE A 33 -15.00 5.23 16.32
CA PHE A 33 -15.33 5.60 14.94
C PHE A 33 -14.35 5.07 13.89
N GLY A 34 -13.24 4.42 14.29
CA GLY A 34 -12.19 3.91 13.41
C GLY A 34 -11.20 4.98 12.94
N ILE A 35 -11.16 6.12 13.62
CA ILE A 35 -10.33 7.27 13.28
C ILE A 35 -9.03 7.18 14.08
N GLU A 36 -7.89 7.27 13.40
CA GLU A 36 -6.58 7.24 14.04
C GLU A 36 -6.34 8.51 14.87
N THR A 37 -5.99 8.32 16.14
CA THR A 37 -5.70 9.42 17.09
C THR A 37 -4.22 9.44 17.44
N LYS A 38 -3.65 10.64 17.65
CA LYS A 38 -2.28 10.78 18.15
C LYS A 38 -2.20 10.49 19.66
N PRO A 39 -1.05 9.99 20.17
CA PRO A 39 -0.83 9.88 21.61
C PRO A 39 -0.67 11.27 22.25
N TYR A 40 -1.06 11.39 23.52
CA TYR A 40 -0.93 12.63 24.29
C TYR A 40 0.54 13.02 24.45
N ASP A 41 0.88 14.26 24.07
CA ASP A 41 2.20 14.82 24.26
C ASP A 41 2.33 15.46 25.65
N LYS A 42 3.18 14.87 26.49
CA LYS A 42 3.43 15.33 27.87
C LYS A 42 4.29 16.59 27.94
N GLU A 43 5.09 16.87 26.91
CA GLU A 43 5.97 18.05 26.89
C GLU A 43 5.19 19.32 26.53
N SER A 44 4.23 19.21 25.62
CA SER A 44 3.43 20.34 25.16
C SER A 44 2.36 20.77 26.17
N HIS A 45 2.03 19.97 27.20
CA HIS A 45 0.92 20.17 28.15
C HIS A 45 -0.48 20.37 27.50
N TRP A 46 -0.56 20.26 26.18
CA TRP A 46 -1.73 20.45 25.35
C TRP A 46 -1.67 19.40 24.25
N GLY A 47 -2.66 18.50 24.23
CA GLY A 47 -2.78 17.47 23.20
C GLY A 47 -3.93 17.79 22.27
N SER A 48 -3.63 17.99 20.98
CA SER A 48 -4.66 17.85 19.95
C SER A 48 -4.70 16.38 19.53
N PRO A 49 -5.86 15.71 19.61
CA PRO A 49 -6.01 14.30 19.24
C PRO A 49 -5.83 14.07 17.73
N PHE A 50 -5.92 15.15 16.93
CA PHE A 50 -5.79 15.13 15.47
C PHE A 50 -4.72 16.11 14.99
N VAL A 51 -4.20 15.83 13.79
CA VAL A 51 -3.59 16.89 12.98
C VAL A 51 -4.73 17.77 12.49
N GLU A 52 -4.67 19.07 12.77
CA GLU A 52 -5.57 20.05 12.19
C GLU A 52 -5.59 19.86 10.67
N GLY A 53 -6.76 19.58 10.09
CA GLY A 53 -6.87 19.28 8.66
C GLY A 53 -7.02 17.80 8.27
N SER A 54 -7.27 16.87 9.19
CA SER A 54 -7.56 15.48 8.81
C SER A 54 -8.94 15.38 8.16
N ASP A 55 -8.95 15.32 6.83
CA ASP A 55 -10.15 15.10 6.04
C ASP A 55 -10.60 13.64 6.12
N ILE A 56 -11.86 13.42 6.50
CA ILE A 56 -12.48 12.09 6.59
C ILE A 56 -13.69 12.06 5.66
N VAL A 57 -13.85 10.95 4.95
CA VAL A 57 -15.03 10.69 4.12
C VAL A 57 -15.95 9.75 4.88
N VAL A 58 -17.17 10.20 5.16
CA VAL A 58 -18.18 9.45 5.91
C VAL A 58 -19.48 9.34 5.12
N ASP A 59 -20.24 8.28 5.33
CA ASP A 59 -21.60 8.17 4.80
C ASP A 59 -22.61 8.96 5.67
N LYS A 60 -23.87 8.99 5.25
CA LYS A 60 -24.92 9.71 5.97
C LYS A 60 -25.18 9.15 7.37
N GLU A 61 -25.13 7.84 7.54
CA GLU A 61 -25.41 7.18 8.83
C GLU A 61 -24.31 7.53 9.83
N ARG A 62 -23.04 7.41 9.41
CA ARG A 62 -21.89 7.76 10.24
C ARG A 62 -21.81 9.25 10.55
N LEU A 63 -22.24 10.11 9.62
CA LEU A 63 -22.35 11.55 9.89
C LEU A 63 -23.37 11.85 11.00
N VAL A 64 -24.51 11.16 11.03
CA VAL A 64 -25.49 11.31 12.12
C VAL A 64 -24.93 10.82 13.44
N GLU A 65 -24.21 9.70 13.45
CA GLU A 65 -23.57 9.18 14.67
C GLU A 65 -22.54 10.17 15.23
N LEU A 66 -21.75 10.83 14.38
CA LEU A 66 -20.80 11.86 14.80
C LEU A 66 -21.49 13.08 15.43
N VAL A 67 -22.62 13.51 14.86
CA VAL A 67 -23.44 14.58 15.45
C VAL A 67 -24.01 14.16 16.81
N VAL A 68 -24.51 12.93 16.94
CA VAL A 68 -25.04 12.40 18.21
C VAL A 68 -23.93 12.26 19.26
N ALA A 69 -22.71 11.89 18.86
CA ALA A 69 -21.55 11.80 19.73
C ALA A 69 -21.03 13.18 20.22
N GLY A 70 -21.58 14.27 19.66
CA GLY A 70 -21.20 15.64 19.97
C GLY A 70 -19.83 16.02 19.42
N VAL A 71 -19.44 15.43 18.29
CA VAL A 71 -18.17 15.76 17.61
C VAL A 71 -18.37 17.01 16.78
N GLU A 72 -17.53 18.01 16.97
CA GLU A 72 -17.49 19.20 16.12
C GLU A 72 -16.71 18.90 14.84
N PHE A 73 -17.32 19.21 13.69
CA PHE A 73 -16.72 19.04 12.38
C PHE A 73 -17.24 20.09 11.40
N LYS A 74 -16.45 20.36 10.35
CA LYS A 74 -16.83 21.21 9.23
C LYS A 74 -17.04 20.36 7.99
N VAL A 75 -18.21 20.47 7.36
CA VAL A 75 -18.46 19.79 6.08
C VAL A 75 -17.79 20.58 4.96
N GLU A 76 -16.83 19.96 4.28
CA GLU A 76 -16.12 20.58 3.15
C GLU A 76 -16.78 20.31 1.81
N GLY A 77 -17.53 19.21 1.68
CA GLY A 77 -18.18 18.88 0.42
C GLY A 77 -19.08 17.65 0.48
N ASP A 78 -20.01 17.60 -0.47
CA ASP A 78 -20.93 16.49 -0.72
C ASP A 78 -20.42 15.70 -1.93
N LEU A 79 -20.08 14.43 -1.71
CA LEU A 79 -19.68 13.49 -2.75
C LEU A 79 -20.88 12.60 -3.08
N LYS A 80 -21.59 12.95 -4.16
CA LYS A 80 -22.63 12.08 -4.73
C LYS A 80 -21.97 11.14 -5.73
N SER A 81 -21.87 9.86 -5.39
CA SER A 81 -21.44 8.83 -6.33
C SER A 81 -22.63 7.96 -6.72
N SER A 82 -22.87 7.81 -8.01
CA SER A 82 -23.86 6.87 -8.51
C SER A 82 -23.16 5.65 -9.07
N VAL A 83 -23.37 4.50 -8.45
CA VAL A 83 -22.82 3.22 -8.93
C VAL A 83 -23.83 2.59 -9.87
N THR A 84 -23.45 2.43 -11.13
CA THR A 84 -24.22 1.71 -12.14
C THR A 84 -23.55 0.37 -12.37
N ILE A 85 -24.03 -0.68 -11.67
CA ILE A 85 -23.40 -2.01 -11.61
C ILE A 85 -22.94 -2.52 -12.98
N GLY A 86 -23.73 -2.34 -14.03
CA GLY A 86 -23.37 -2.81 -15.38
C GLY A 86 -22.15 -2.09 -15.98
N LYS A 87 -22.08 -0.75 -15.86
CA LYS A 87 -20.97 0.04 -16.40
C LYS A 87 -19.76 0.04 -15.49
N ASP A 88 -19.95 0.06 -14.18
CA ASP A 88 -18.82 0.07 -13.25
C ASP A 88 -18.12 -1.29 -13.20
N LEU A 89 -18.83 -2.40 -13.38
CA LEU A 89 -18.21 -3.71 -13.53
C LEU A 89 -17.41 -3.80 -14.84
N GLU A 90 -17.94 -3.22 -15.91
CA GLU A 90 -17.25 -3.14 -17.20
C GLU A 90 -16.01 -2.24 -17.11
N ASP A 91 -16.11 -1.09 -16.44
CA ASP A 91 -14.99 -0.18 -16.16
C ASP A 91 -13.98 -0.77 -15.17
N MET A 92 -14.40 -1.58 -14.22
CA MET A 92 -13.51 -2.32 -13.33
C MET A 92 -12.79 -3.45 -14.08
N CYS A 93 -13.50 -4.21 -14.93
CA CYS A 93 -12.90 -5.19 -15.81
C CYS A 93 -11.93 -4.54 -16.81
N ASN A 94 -12.26 -3.36 -17.33
CA ASN A 94 -11.38 -2.58 -18.20
C ASN A 94 -10.21 -1.99 -17.42
N LYS A 95 -10.38 -1.50 -16.18
CA LYS A 95 -9.28 -1.04 -15.33
C LYS A 95 -8.38 -2.17 -14.84
N VAL A 96 -8.92 -3.36 -14.60
CA VAL A 96 -8.15 -4.58 -14.32
C VAL A 96 -7.47 -5.03 -15.60
N GLY A 97 -8.15 -4.97 -16.73
CA GLY A 97 -7.60 -5.16 -18.07
C GLY A 97 -6.46 -4.19 -18.37
N ASP A 98 -6.57 -2.91 -17.99
CA ASP A 98 -5.59 -1.83 -18.12
C ASP A 98 -4.56 -1.82 -16.99
N ARG A 99 -4.72 -2.63 -15.94
CA ARG A 99 -3.69 -2.89 -14.91
C ARG A 99 -2.91 -4.17 -15.23
N LEU A 100 -3.55 -5.13 -15.89
CA LEU A 100 -2.93 -6.31 -16.48
C LEU A 100 -2.23 -5.96 -17.80
N ALA A 101 -2.82 -5.04 -18.59
CA ALA A 101 -2.23 -4.36 -19.74
C ALA A 101 -1.52 -3.05 -19.34
N GLY A 102 -1.58 -2.71 -18.05
CA GLY A 102 -0.92 -1.60 -17.39
C GLY A 102 0.54 -1.85 -17.15
N THR A 103 1.22 -2.25 -18.22
CA THR A 103 2.41 -1.49 -18.54
C THR A 103 2.05 0.00 -18.54
N ALA A 104 2.86 0.82 -17.89
CA ALA A 104 3.02 2.23 -18.26
C ALA A 104 3.08 2.38 -19.80
N PRO A 105 3.09 3.58 -20.39
CA PRO A 105 3.84 3.70 -21.63
C PRO A 105 5.21 3.07 -21.33
N VAL A 106 5.44 1.87 -21.86
CA VAL A 106 6.74 1.25 -21.87
C VAL A 106 7.48 2.20 -22.79
N GLU A 107 8.07 3.26 -22.23
CA GLU A 107 9.45 3.59 -22.58
C GLU A 107 10.08 2.24 -22.90
N PRO A 108 10.48 1.97 -24.15
CA PRO A 108 10.90 0.64 -24.58
C PRO A 108 12.17 0.22 -23.82
N GLY A 109 12.05 -0.02 -22.50
CA GLY A 109 13.11 -0.48 -21.62
C GLY A 109 13.47 -1.93 -21.91
N ASN A 110 12.70 -2.58 -22.78
CA ASN A 110 12.97 -3.91 -23.31
C ASN A 110 13.37 -3.89 -24.78
N TYR A 111 13.45 -2.73 -25.43
CA TYR A 111 13.82 -2.67 -26.84
C TYR A 111 14.87 -1.58 -27.04
N ASN A 112 16.10 -2.02 -27.28
CA ASN A 112 17.19 -1.12 -27.54
C ASN A 112 17.01 -0.50 -28.92
N VAL A 113 16.42 0.69 -28.97
CA VAL A 113 16.14 1.45 -30.20
C VAL A 113 17.42 1.72 -31.02
N LYS A 114 18.60 1.79 -30.38
CA LYS A 114 19.88 1.99 -31.09
C LYS A 114 20.33 0.76 -31.88
N CYS A 115 19.89 -0.42 -31.45
CA CYS A 115 20.33 -1.70 -32.03
C CYS A 115 19.17 -2.52 -32.59
N GLU A 116 17.94 -2.01 -32.52
CA GLU A 116 16.71 -2.66 -32.98
C GLU A 116 16.52 -4.09 -32.45
N VAL A 117 16.94 -4.32 -31.20
CA VAL A 117 16.87 -5.63 -30.55
C VAL A 117 16.12 -5.58 -29.23
N HIS A 118 15.28 -6.59 -29.01
CA HIS A 118 14.67 -6.83 -27.71
C HIS A 118 15.77 -7.19 -26.72
N GLN A 119 15.83 -6.52 -25.56
CA GLN A 119 16.75 -6.85 -24.49
C GLN A 119 16.17 -8.04 -23.69
N PRO A 120 16.74 -9.25 -23.81
CA PRO A 120 16.39 -10.34 -22.90
C PRO A 120 16.93 -10.03 -21.49
N GLY A 121 16.26 -10.55 -20.46
CA GLY A 121 16.80 -10.51 -19.09
C GLY A 121 16.30 -9.39 -18.18
N GLN A 122 15.13 -8.78 -18.42
CA GLN A 122 14.51 -7.84 -17.46
C GLN A 122 14.35 -8.38 -16.04
N ALA A 123 14.12 -9.68 -15.91
CA ALA A 123 14.06 -10.34 -14.60
C ALA A 123 15.40 -10.22 -13.84
N LEU A 124 16.54 -10.10 -14.54
CA LEU A 124 17.85 -9.90 -13.92
C LEU A 124 18.00 -8.48 -13.36
N SER A 125 17.37 -7.47 -14.00
CA SER A 125 17.36 -6.08 -13.52
C SER A 125 16.65 -5.90 -12.18
N MET A 126 15.83 -6.88 -11.77
CA MET A 126 15.13 -6.86 -10.49
C MET A 126 16.03 -7.23 -9.31
N TYR A 127 17.21 -7.81 -9.55
CA TYR A 127 18.15 -8.19 -8.50
C TYR A 127 19.29 -7.19 -8.45
N ASN A 128 19.64 -6.72 -7.24
CA ASN A 128 20.80 -5.87 -7.03
C ASN A 128 21.94 -6.55 -6.26
N ASN A 129 21.70 -7.77 -5.78
CA ASN A 129 22.71 -8.65 -5.21
C ASN A 129 22.63 -10.02 -5.88
N VAL A 130 23.81 -10.59 -6.16
CA VAL A 130 23.96 -11.92 -6.78
C VAL A 130 24.87 -12.77 -5.91
N LEU A 131 24.54 -14.05 -5.79
CA LEU A 131 25.31 -15.06 -5.07
C LEU A 131 25.50 -16.29 -5.97
N LEU A 132 26.72 -16.81 -6.02
CA LEU A 132 27.02 -18.11 -6.60
C LEU A 132 27.07 -19.15 -5.47
N LEU A 133 26.28 -20.22 -5.61
CA LEU A 133 26.21 -21.30 -4.64
C LEU A 133 26.68 -22.60 -5.30
N GLU A 134 27.94 -22.96 -5.06
CA GLU A 134 28.60 -24.12 -5.65
C GLU A 134 28.41 -25.38 -4.78
N ASP A 135 28.26 -26.55 -5.41
CA ASP A 135 28.08 -27.86 -4.74
C ASP A 135 26.98 -27.90 -3.65
N ALA A 136 25.93 -27.11 -3.80
CA ALA A 136 24.95 -26.93 -2.74
C ALA A 136 24.00 -28.13 -2.61
N CYS A 137 23.82 -28.63 -1.39
CA CYS A 137 22.70 -29.52 -1.08
C CYS A 137 21.39 -28.72 -0.95
N THR A 138 20.26 -29.43 -1.02
CA THR A 138 18.91 -28.83 -0.91
C THR A 138 18.72 -28.06 0.40
N ASP A 139 19.33 -28.54 1.51
CA ASP A 139 19.23 -27.86 2.80
C ASP A 139 19.89 -26.48 2.77
N ARG A 140 21.13 -26.42 2.27
CA ARG A 140 21.87 -25.15 2.13
C ARG A 140 21.19 -24.21 1.13
N LEU A 141 20.56 -24.75 0.09
CA LEU A 141 19.76 -23.95 -0.84
C LEU A 141 18.53 -23.35 -0.15
N ASN A 142 17.82 -24.15 0.67
CA ASN A 142 16.65 -23.69 1.41
C ASN A 142 16.98 -22.56 2.38
N ASP A 143 18.10 -22.64 3.11
CA ASP A 143 18.55 -21.57 4.01
C ASP A 143 18.63 -20.21 3.27
N HIS A 144 19.12 -20.21 2.04
CA HIS A 144 19.22 -18.98 1.24
C HIS A 144 17.86 -18.54 0.70
N LEU A 145 16.98 -19.47 0.32
CA LEU A 145 15.61 -19.14 -0.10
C LEU A 145 14.81 -18.48 1.02
N GLU A 146 14.96 -18.96 2.26
CA GLU A 146 14.34 -18.39 3.47
C GLU A 146 14.87 -17.00 3.78
N GLN A 147 16.16 -16.75 3.52
CA GLN A 147 16.77 -15.42 3.63
C GLN A 147 16.34 -14.45 2.51
N GLY A 148 15.43 -14.86 1.63
CA GLY A 148 14.87 -14.02 0.57
C GLY A 148 15.66 -14.03 -0.73
N TRP A 149 16.62 -14.94 -0.90
CA TRP A 149 17.24 -15.18 -2.21
C TRP A 149 16.27 -15.91 -3.14
N ARG A 150 16.46 -15.74 -4.46
CA ARG A 150 15.69 -16.39 -5.52
C ARG A 150 16.64 -17.02 -6.52
N MET A 151 16.29 -18.20 -7.03
CA MET A 151 17.09 -18.87 -8.06
C MET A 151 16.97 -18.14 -9.40
N VAL A 152 18.10 -17.80 -10.00
CA VAL A 152 18.22 -17.14 -11.30
C VAL A 152 18.57 -18.16 -12.39
N ALA A 153 19.52 -19.05 -12.08
CA ALA A 153 19.90 -20.15 -12.95
C ALA A 153 20.37 -21.35 -12.11
N ALA A 154 20.14 -22.55 -12.64
CA ALA A 154 20.75 -23.78 -12.14
C ALA A 154 21.65 -24.33 -13.24
N CYS A 155 22.92 -24.56 -12.91
CA CYS A 155 23.97 -25.00 -13.83
C CYS A 155 24.33 -26.45 -13.48
N PRO A 156 23.69 -27.45 -14.10
CA PRO A 156 24.09 -28.84 -13.91
C PRO A 156 25.45 -29.08 -14.55
N GLN A 157 26.45 -29.43 -13.75
CA GLN A 157 27.77 -29.81 -14.26
C GLN A 157 27.84 -31.33 -14.54
N PRO A 158 28.48 -31.77 -15.64
CA PRO A 158 28.54 -33.18 -16.02
C PRO A 158 29.41 -34.05 -15.09
N GLU A 159 30.38 -33.45 -14.40
CA GLU A 159 31.33 -34.12 -13.49
C GLU A 159 30.87 -34.11 -12.02
N GLN A 160 29.78 -33.41 -11.72
CA GLN A 160 29.34 -33.20 -10.34
C GLN A 160 27.89 -33.63 -10.14
N ARG A 161 27.62 -34.34 -9.05
CA ARG A 161 26.25 -34.77 -8.73
C ARG A 161 25.31 -33.61 -8.42
N ARG A 162 25.83 -32.51 -7.86
CA ARG A 162 25.03 -31.36 -7.41
C ARG A 162 25.18 -30.20 -8.39
N PRO A 163 24.08 -29.53 -8.78
CA PRO A 163 24.14 -28.33 -9.59
C PRO A 163 24.73 -27.16 -8.81
N ASP A 164 25.33 -26.21 -9.54
CA ASP A 164 25.59 -24.88 -9.01
C ASP A 164 24.39 -23.97 -9.24
N TYR A 165 24.13 -23.08 -8.30
CA TYR A 165 23.01 -22.15 -8.38
C TYR A 165 23.51 -20.71 -8.44
N ILE A 166 23.01 -19.96 -9.42
CA ILE A 166 23.10 -18.50 -9.43
C ILE A 166 21.84 -17.99 -8.75
N MET A 167 22.00 -17.23 -7.68
CA MET A 167 20.90 -16.67 -6.91
C MET A 167 20.91 -15.14 -6.98
N GLY A 168 19.73 -14.54 -6.97
CA GLY A 168 19.50 -13.10 -6.98
C GLY A 168 18.66 -12.67 -5.79
N ARG A 169 18.93 -11.47 -5.26
CA ARG A 169 18.14 -10.85 -4.21
C ARG A 169 17.99 -9.36 -4.48
N TYR A 170 16.82 -8.82 -4.16
CA TYR A 170 16.58 -7.38 -4.11
C TYR A 170 16.68 -6.91 -2.65
N VAL A 171 17.54 -5.92 -2.41
CA VAL A 171 17.67 -5.25 -1.11
C VAL A 171 17.39 -3.77 -1.33
N ALA A 172 16.46 -3.20 -0.57
CA ALA A 172 16.19 -1.77 -0.67
C ALA A 172 17.47 -0.98 -0.33
N PRO A 173 17.86 0.02 -1.14
CA PRO A 173 19.01 0.85 -0.83
C PRO A 173 18.76 1.60 0.49
N SER A 174 19.72 1.52 1.40
CA SER A 174 19.76 2.22 2.69
C SER A 174 20.19 3.66 2.54
#